data_AF-A0AAV1KXA1-F1
#
_entry.id   AF-A0AAV1KXA1-F1
#
_cell.length_a   1.000
_cell.length_b   1.000
_cell.length_c   1.000
_cell.angle_alpha   90.00
_cell.angle_beta   90.00
_cell.angle_gamma   90.00
#
_symmetry.space_group_name_H-M   'P 1'
#
loop_
_entity.id
_entity.type
_entity.pdbx_description
1 polymer ?
#
loop_
_entity_poly.entity_id
_entity_poly.type
_entity_poly.pdbx_seq_one_letter_code
_entity_poly.pdbx_strand_id
1 'polypeptide(L)'
;MTKECFALLENKLSPHLHKKDTFMKRSITPRERLAVCLRFLATGDSHMTISFSYRLGHSTVNKIVKETCKIIVDQLMSEVLPEMTTEMWKAVAEDFWLLWNFPNCLGALDGKHVVIEAPPNSGSLFFNYKSTFSIVLLALVDAKCNFIYINEVAVGRPYSSKNRQPMGKKGSRVAAPYR
;
A
#
# COMPACT_ATOMS: atom_id res chain seq x y z
N MET A 1 -18.63 -8.94 0.68
CA MET A 1 -17.78 -9.87 -0.10
C MET A 1 -18.55 -11.15 -0.31
N THR A 2 -18.71 -11.61 -1.54
CA THR A 2 -19.39 -12.88 -1.82
C THR A 2 -18.46 -14.05 -1.49
N LYS A 3 -19.03 -15.26 -1.35
CA LYS A 3 -18.24 -16.46 -1.02
C LYS A 3 -17.25 -16.80 -2.14
N GLU A 4 -17.64 -16.54 -3.38
CA GLU A 4 -16.84 -16.79 -4.57
C GLU A 4 -15.61 -15.88 -4.60
N CYS A 5 -15.78 -14.57 -4.36
CA CYS A 5 -14.66 -13.63 -4.29
C CYS A 5 -13.67 -14.00 -3.19
N PHE A 6 -14.17 -14.45 -2.03
CA PHE A 6 -13.30 -14.90 -0.94
C PHE A 6 -12.50 -16.14 -1.35
N ALA A 7 -13.14 -17.13 -1.97
CA ALA A 7 -12.47 -18.35 -2.43
C ALA A 7 -11.41 -18.05 -3.51
N LEU A 8 -11.68 -17.12 -4.43
CA LEU A 8 -10.70 -16.66 -5.43
C LEU A 8 -9.48 -16.02 -4.77
N LEU A 9 -9.70 -15.14 -3.79
CA LEU A 9 -8.62 -14.48 -3.06
C LEU A 9 -7.82 -15.48 -2.22
N GLU A 10 -8.50 -16.41 -1.54
CA GLU A 10 -7.89 -17.48 -0.78
C GLU A 10 -6.99 -18.34 -1.68
N ASN A 11 -7.46 -18.75 -2.85
CA ASN A 11 -6.68 -19.57 -3.78
C ASN A 11 -5.39 -18.88 -4.24
N LYS A 12 -5.44 -17.57 -4.50
CA LYS A 12 -4.26 -16.78 -4.88
C LYS A 12 -3.25 -16.63 -3.73
N LEU A 13 -3.72 -16.42 -2.51
CA LEU A 13 -2.85 -16.07 -1.37
C LEU A 13 -2.43 -17.27 -0.51
N SER A 14 -3.16 -18.39 -0.59
CA SER A 14 -2.95 -19.58 0.24
C SER A 14 -1.49 -20.10 0.25
N PRO A 15 -0.78 -20.17 -0.90
CA PRO A 15 0.62 -20.61 -0.93
C PRO A 15 1.55 -19.77 -0.05
N HIS A 16 1.25 -18.47 0.12
CA HIS A 16 2.06 -17.52 0.88
C HIS A 16 1.60 -17.38 2.33
N LEU A 17 0.34 -17.73 2.62
CA LEU A 17 -0.26 -17.66 3.96
C LEU A 17 -0.06 -18.94 4.79
N HIS A 18 0.27 -20.06 4.14
CA HIS A 18 0.46 -21.35 4.80
C HIS A 18 1.64 -21.33 5.78
N LYS A 19 1.40 -21.76 7.02
CA LYS A 19 2.44 -21.96 8.03
C LYS A 19 2.61 -23.44 8.33
N LYS A 20 3.80 -23.83 8.80
CA LYS A 20 4.09 -25.22 9.17
C LYS A 20 3.47 -25.55 10.52
N ASP A 21 2.90 -26.75 10.63
CA ASP A 21 2.51 -27.32 11.91
C ASP A 21 3.76 -27.65 12.73
N THR A 22 3.63 -27.55 14.05
CA THR A 22 4.68 -27.91 15.00
C THR A 22 4.17 -29.01 15.91
N PHE A 23 5.08 -29.75 16.55
CA PHE A 23 4.72 -30.77 17.53
C PHE A 23 3.85 -30.23 18.68
N MET A 24 4.00 -28.96 19.02
CA MET A 24 3.27 -28.33 20.13
C MET A 24 1.93 -27.72 19.71
N LYS A 25 1.73 -27.37 18.43
CA LYS A 25 0.53 -26.66 17.97
C LYS A 25 0.34 -26.76 16.46
N ARG A 26 -0.91 -26.97 16.04
CA ARG A 26 -1.35 -26.79 14.65
C ARG A 26 -1.34 -25.32 14.25
N SER A 27 -0.89 -25.06 13.04
CA SER A 27 -0.89 -23.73 12.46
C SER A 27 -2.33 -23.27 12.18
N ILE A 28 -2.53 -21.95 12.20
CA ILE A 28 -3.80 -21.34 11.83
C ILE A 28 -3.88 -21.39 10.30
N THR A 29 -5.01 -21.87 9.77
CA THR A 29 -5.16 -22.12 8.34
C THR A 29 -5.06 -20.83 7.51
N PRO A 30 -4.62 -20.89 6.24
CA PRO A 30 -4.63 -19.72 5.34
C PRO A 30 -5.98 -19.01 5.29
N ARG A 31 -7.06 -19.80 5.25
CA ARG A 31 -8.44 -19.33 5.27
C ARG A 31 -8.76 -18.46 6.48
N GLU A 32 -8.45 -18.96 7.68
CA GLU A 32 -8.70 -18.25 8.93
C GLU A 32 -7.84 -17.00 9.04
N ARG A 33 -6.56 -17.08 8.63
CA ARG A 33 -5.66 -15.92 8.62
C ARG A 33 -6.20 -14.80 7.72
N LEU A 34 -6.64 -15.17 6.51
CA LEU A 34 -7.28 -14.24 5.58
C LEU A 34 -8.56 -13.66 6.17
N ALA A 35 -9.43 -14.48 6.75
CA ALA A 35 -10.67 -14.03 7.37
C ALA A 35 -10.44 -13.03 8.52
N VAL A 36 -9.46 -13.29 9.39
CA VAL A 36 -9.06 -12.38 10.48
C VAL A 36 -8.58 -11.04 9.93
N CYS A 37 -7.72 -11.06 8.91
CA CYS A 37 -7.19 -9.85 8.28
C CYS A 37 -8.31 -9.04 7.60
N LEU A 38 -9.16 -9.68 6.80
CA LEU A 38 -10.27 -9.00 6.13
C LEU A 38 -11.30 -8.45 7.12
N ARG A 39 -11.54 -9.16 8.24
CA ARG A 39 -12.40 -8.65 9.32
C ARG A 39 -11.84 -7.35 9.89
N PHE A 40 -10.53 -7.30 10.15
CA PHE A 40 -9.87 -6.07 10.61
C PHE A 40 -10.01 -4.94 9.59
N LEU A 41 -9.64 -5.19 8.32
CA LEU A 41 -9.69 -4.17 7.26
C LEU A 41 -11.10 -3.63 6.98
N ALA A 42 -12.12 -4.49 7.06
CA ALA A 42 -13.50 -4.08 6.76
C ALA A 42 -14.17 -3.30 7.90
N THR A 43 -13.74 -3.50 9.14
CA THR A 43 -14.42 -2.92 10.33
C THR A 43 -13.61 -1.86 11.04
N GLY A 44 -12.27 -1.89 10.93
CA GLY A 44 -11.39 -1.05 11.76
C GLY A 44 -11.44 -1.38 13.24
N ASP A 45 -11.98 -2.56 13.62
CA ASP A 45 -12.12 -2.98 15.01
C ASP A 45 -10.76 -3.22 15.68
N SER A 46 -10.73 -3.17 17.00
CA SER A 46 -9.50 -3.41 17.75
C SER A 46 -9.03 -4.86 17.60
N HIS A 47 -7.71 -5.06 17.60
CA HIS A 47 -7.14 -6.40 17.65
C HIS A 47 -7.65 -7.21 18.85
N MET A 48 -7.98 -6.56 19.97
CA MET A 48 -8.50 -7.22 21.17
C MET A 48 -9.86 -7.84 20.91
N THR A 49 -10.81 -7.09 20.33
CA THR A 49 -12.15 -7.60 19.98
C THR A 49 -12.08 -8.76 18.99
N ILE A 50 -11.22 -8.64 17.98
CA ILE A 50 -11.01 -9.70 16.98
C ILE A 50 -10.39 -10.94 17.63
N SER A 51 -9.47 -10.75 18.57
CA SER A 51 -8.85 -11.85 19.33
C SER A 51 -9.88 -12.68 20.10
N PHE A 52 -10.85 -12.02 20.76
CA PHE A 52 -11.96 -12.70 21.43
C PHE A 52 -12.88 -13.42 20.43
N SER A 53 -13.22 -12.77 19.31
CA SER A 53 -14.13 -13.32 18.30
C SER A 53 -13.59 -14.61 17.66
N TYR A 54 -12.29 -14.65 17.37
CA TYR A 54 -11.63 -15.80 16.75
C TYR A 54 -10.93 -16.73 17.75
N ARG A 55 -11.00 -16.41 19.06
CA ARG A 55 -10.30 -17.14 20.15
C ARG A 55 -8.80 -17.28 19.90
N LEU A 56 -8.19 -16.22 19.41
CA LEU A 56 -6.74 -16.14 19.14
C LEU A 56 -6.07 -15.21 20.15
N GLY A 57 -4.78 -15.40 20.40
CA GLY A 57 -4.02 -14.45 21.23
C GLY A 57 -3.91 -13.08 20.55
N HIS A 58 -3.98 -11.99 21.32
CA HIS A 58 -3.87 -10.61 20.81
C HIS A 58 -2.62 -10.39 19.94
N SER A 59 -1.46 -10.89 20.39
CA SER A 59 -0.21 -10.83 19.62
C SER A 59 -0.24 -11.66 18.34
N THR A 60 -1.04 -12.74 18.31
CA THR A 60 -1.22 -13.58 17.12
C THR A 60 -2.07 -12.87 16.08
N VAL A 61 -3.15 -12.20 16.49
CA VAL A 61 -3.98 -11.38 15.60
C VAL A 61 -3.15 -10.26 14.96
N ASN A 62 -2.39 -9.51 15.77
CA ASN A 62 -1.52 -8.45 15.26
C ASN A 62 -0.54 -8.96 14.19
N LYS A 63 0.10 -10.11 14.45
CA LYS A 63 1.00 -10.76 13.48
C LYS A 63 0.27 -11.19 12.21
N ILE A 64 -0.90 -11.83 12.35
CA ILE A 64 -1.72 -12.24 11.20
C ILE A 64 -2.07 -11.04 10.32
N VAL A 65 -2.58 -9.96 10.92
CA VAL A 65 -2.97 -8.75 10.18
C VAL A 65 -1.78 -8.19 9.41
N LYS A 66 -0.64 -7.95 10.08
CA LYS A 66 0.55 -7.39 9.44
C LYS A 66 1.11 -8.28 8.33
N GLU A 67 1.29 -9.58 8.61
CA GLU A 67 1.83 -10.53 7.63
C GLU A 67 0.89 -10.68 6.42
N THR A 68 -0.42 -10.76 6.66
CA THR A 68 -1.41 -10.96 5.60
C THR A 68 -1.55 -9.70 4.74
N CYS A 69 -1.56 -8.49 5.32
CA CYS A 69 -1.54 -7.25 4.55
C CYS A 69 -0.31 -7.16 3.64
N LYS A 70 0.87 -7.50 4.17
CA LYS A 70 2.10 -7.54 3.37
C LYS A 70 1.97 -8.51 2.19
N ILE A 71 1.50 -9.73 2.44
CA ILE A 71 1.30 -10.74 1.39
C ILE A 71 0.29 -10.27 0.34
N ILE A 72 -0.80 -9.63 0.76
CA ILE A 72 -1.80 -9.05 -0.16
C ILE A 72 -1.14 -8.03 -1.10
N VAL A 73 -0.35 -7.11 -0.56
CA VAL A 73 0.37 -6.12 -1.35
C VAL A 73 1.39 -6.82 -2.27
N ASP A 74 2.25 -7.67 -1.72
CA ASP A 74 3.32 -8.32 -2.49
C ASP A 74 2.79 -9.18 -3.65
N GLN A 75 1.61 -9.80 -3.51
CA GLN A 75 1.05 -10.71 -4.53
C GLN A 75 0.06 -10.05 -5.49
N LEU A 76 -0.68 -9.02 -5.06
CA LEU A 76 -1.79 -8.47 -5.85
C LEU A 76 -1.51 -7.05 -6.35
N MET A 77 -0.48 -6.37 -5.85
CA MET A 77 -0.26 -4.97 -6.18
C MET A 77 -0.01 -4.75 -7.67
N SER A 78 0.76 -5.62 -8.31
CA SER A 78 1.06 -5.55 -9.75
C SER A 78 -0.15 -5.86 -10.64
N GLU A 79 -1.11 -6.64 -10.15
CA GLU A 79 -2.36 -6.93 -10.87
C GLU A 79 -3.33 -5.75 -10.79
N VAL A 80 -3.36 -5.05 -9.64
CA VAL A 80 -4.33 -3.97 -9.37
C VAL A 80 -3.82 -2.59 -9.78
N LEU A 81 -2.52 -2.30 -9.60
CA LEU A 81 -1.85 -1.10 -10.13
C LEU A 81 -0.62 -1.53 -10.93
N PRO A 82 -0.80 -1.92 -12.21
CA PRO A 82 0.32 -2.23 -13.08
C PRO A 82 1.16 -0.98 -13.39
N GLU A 83 2.39 -1.18 -13.83
CA GLU A 83 3.23 -0.08 -14.31
C GLU A 83 2.60 0.56 -15.56
N MET A 84 2.43 1.88 -15.53
CA MET A 84 1.75 2.61 -16.60
C MET A 84 2.61 2.69 -17.86
N THR A 85 2.08 2.18 -18.97
CA THR A 85 2.70 2.33 -20.29
C THR A 85 2.31 3.65 -20.97
N THR A 86 3.03 4.02 -22.03
CA THR A 86 2.72 5.21 -22.82
C THR A 86 1.30 5.18 -23.39
N GLU A 87 0.82 4.00 -23.80
CA GLU A 87 -0.52 3.79 -24.33
C GLU A 87 -1.58 4.01 -23.24
N MET A 88 -1.33 3.51 -22.03
CA MET A 88 -2.22 3.75 -20.89
C MET A 88 -2.31 5.23 -20.53
N TRP A 89 -1.18 5.95 -20.54
CA TRP A 89 -1.17 7.40 -20.30
C TRP A 89 -1.97 8.18 -21.35
N LYS A 90 -1.86 7.79 -22.63
CA LYS A 90 -2.65 8.40 -23.71
C LYS A 90 -4.13 8.14 -23.52
N ALA A 91 -4.52 6.91 -23.17
CA ALA A 91 -5.91 6.56 -22.90
C ALA A 91 -6.48 7.40 -21.73
N VAL A 92 -5.72 7.59 -20.65
CA VAL A 92 -6.12 8.46 -19.54
C VAL A 92 -6.33 9.91 -20.01
N ALA A 93 -5.42 10.45 -20.82
CA ALA A 93 -5.54 11.80 -21.36
C ALA A 93 -6.76 11.98 -22.28
N GLU A 94 -7.06 10.98 -23.10
CA GLU A 94 -8.25 10.95 -23.94
C GLU A 94 -9.53 10.88 -23.10
N ASP A 95 -9.57 10.02 -22.07
CA ASP A 95 -10.71 9.93 -21.17
C ASP A 95 -10.97 11.28 -20.43
N PHE A 96 -9.92 11.97 -20.00
CA PHE A 96 -10.06 13.31 -19.39
C PHE A 96 -10.59 14.36 -20.36
N TRP A 97 -10.15 14.31 -21.62
CA TRP A 97 -10.69 15.18 -22.65
C TRP A 97 -12.19 14.92 -22.83
N LEU A 98 -12.57 13.65 -23.04
CA LEU A 98 -13.94 13.28 -23.39
C LEU A 98 -14.94 13.49 -22.25
N LEU A 99 -14.55 13.15 -21.01
CA LEU A 99 -15.45 13.21 -19.86
C LEU A 99 -15.47 14.58 -19.17
N TRP A 100 -14.33 15.28 -19.16
CA TRP A 100 -14.13 16.47 -18.35
C TRP A 100 -13.73 17.71 -19.14
N ASN A 101 -13.61 17.61 -20.48
CA ASN A 101 -13.11 18.67 -21.35
C ASN A 101 -11.75 19.24 -20.87
N PHE A 102 -10.89 18.35 -20.33
CA PHE A 102 -9.62 18.72 -19.74
C PHE A 102 -8.45 18.07 -20.51
N PRO A 103 -7.96 18.72 -21.58
CA PRO A 103 -7.00 18.13 -22.50
C PRO A 103 -5.61 17.95 -21.85
N ASN A 104 -4.87 16.92 -22.30
CA ASN A 104 -3.50 16.61 -21.85
C ASN A 104 -3.37 16.31 -20.35
N CYS A 105 -4.46 15.90 -19.69
CA CYS A 105 -4.44 15.52 -18.28
C CYS A 105 -4.07 14.06 -18.10
N LEU A 106 -3.01 13.79 -17.35
CA LEU A 106 -2.55 12.42 -17.07
C LEU A 106 -3.15 11.84 -15.78
N GLY A 107 -3.92 12.61 -15.04
CA GLY A 107 -4.49 12.18 -13.77
C GLY A 107 -4.74 13.33 -12.81
N ALA A 108 -5.59 13.10 -11.83
CA ALA A 108 -5.79 13.99 -10.69
C ALA A 108 -4.97 13.48 -9.50
N LEU A 109 -4.04 14.30 -9.00
CA LEU A 109 -3.17 13.97 -7.88
C LEU A 109 -3.69 14.63 -6.61
N ASP A 110 -3.87 13.86 -5.54
CA ASP A 110 -4.20 14.39 -4.22
C ASP A 110 -3.41 13.69 -3.11
N GLY A 111 -3.27 14.38 -1.98
CA GLY A 111 -2.56 13.92 -0.80
C GLY A 111 -3.45 13.91 0.44
N LYS A 112 -3.52 12.75 1.11
CA LYS A 112 -4.27 12.59 2.36
C LYS A 112 -3.33 12.32 3.53
N HIS A 113 -3.48 13.10 4.60
CA HIS A 113 -2.85 12.77 5.89
C HIS A 113 -3.60 11.61 6.55
N VAL A 114 -2.93 10.47 6.69
CA VAL A 114 -3.38 9.34 7.49
C VAL A 114 -2.81 9.50 8.89
N VAL A 115 -3.68 9.74 9.87
CA VAL A 115 -3.29 9.90 11.27
C VAL A 115 -2.72 8.57 11.78
N ILE A 116 -1.58 8.64 12.46
CA ILE A 116 -0.91 7.50 13.06
C ILE A 116 -0.62 7.79 14.53
N GLU A 117 -0.39 6.73 15.30
CA GLU A 117 0.26 6.87 16.60
C GLU A 117 1.73 7.27 16.39
N ALA A 118 2.25 8.10 17.28
CA ALA A 118 3.63 8.54 17.23
C ALA A 118 4.58 7.34 17.26
N PRO A 119 5.38 7.11 16.20
CA PRO A 119 6.32 6.00 16.22
C PRO A 119 7.36 6.20 17.33
N PRO A 120 7.85 5.12 17.97
CA PRO A 120 8.86 5.22 19.01
C PRO A 120 10.10 6.00 18.52
N ASN A 121 10.60 6.93 19.34
CA ASN A 121 11.78 7.74 19.04
C ASN A 121 11.69 8.60 17.75
N SER A 122 10.48 8.93 17.28
CA SER A 122 10.30 9.71 16.05
C SER A 122 10.41 11.24 16.20
N GLY A 123 10.41 11.75 17.44
CA GLY A 123 10.41 13.19 17.70
C GLY A 123 9.21 13.87 17.03
N SER A 124 9.47 14.87 16.19
CA SER A 124 8.44 15.60 15.42
C SER A 124 8.37 15.18 13.95
N LEU A 125 9.04 14.09 13.54
CA LEU A 125 9.18 13.71 12.12
C LEU A 125 7.83 13.50 11.40
N PHE A 126 6.85 12.93 12.10
CA PHE A 126 5.49 12.70 11.59
C PHE A 126 4.48 13.73 12.14
N PHE A 127 4.94 14.67 12.96
CA PHE A 127 4.06 15.65 13.61
C PHE A 127 3.72 16.77 12.63
N ASN A 128 2.43 16.91 12.32
CA ASN A 128 1.95 17.91 11.38
C ASN A 128 1.48 19.18 12.09
N TYR A 129 1.16 20.21 11.31
CA TYR A 129 0.69 21.51 11.83
C TYR A 129 -0.66 21.42 12.57
N LYS A 130 -1.44 20.35 12.35
CA LYS A 130 -2.72 20.08 13.03
C LYS A 130 -2.52 19.38 14.38
N SER A 131 -1.31 19.42 14.92
CA SER A 131 -0.95 18.81 16.20
C SER A 131 -1.25 17.30 16.27
N THR A 132 -1.14 16.59 15.14
CA THR A 132 -1.31 15.13 15.07
C THR A 132 -0.10 14.49 14.39
N PHE A 133 0.16 13.21 14.70
CA PHE A 133 1.14 12.42 13.96
C PHE A 133 0.47 11.82 12.73
N SER A 134 1.07 11.92 11.55
CA SER A 134 0.48 11.44 10.30
C SER A 134 1.53 11.08 9.25
N ILE A 135 1.17 10.17 8.36
CA ILE A 135 1.85 9.92 7.08
C ILE A 135 1.03 10.50 5.93
N VAL A 136 1.67 10.90 4.84
CA VAL A 136 0.98 11.40 3.65
C VAL A 136 0.80 10.26 2.66
N LEU A 137 -0.44 9.95 2.32
CA LEU A 137 -0.79 9.07 1.20
C LEU A 137 -1.00 9.95 -0.03
N LEU A 138 -0.15 9.80 -1.05
CA LEU A 138 -0.36 10.41 -2.36
C LEU A 138 -1.03 9.39 -3.27
N ALA A 139 -2.10 9.82 -3.94
CA ALA A 139 -2.82 9.00 -4.89
C ALA A 139 -3.07 9.78 -6.17
N LEU A 140 -2.79 9.15 -7.30
CA LEU A 140 -3.12 9.63 -8.64
C LEU A 140 -4.29 8.80 -9.16
N VAL A 141 -5.33 9.46 -9.67
CA VAL A 141 -6.52 8.81 -10.22
C VAL A 141 -6.76 9.19 -11.68
N ASP A 142 -7.36 8.27 -12.43
CA ASP A 142 -7.83 8.51 -13.81
C ASP A 142 -9.14 9.33 -13.84
N ALA A 143 -9.63 9.61 -15.05
CA ALA A 143 -10.87 10.35 -15.27
C ALA A 143 -12.14 9.62 -14.76
N LYS A 144 -12.04 8.32 -14.49
CA LYS A 144 -13.12 7.46 -13.97
C LYS A 144 -12.99 7.24 -12.45
N CYS A 145 -12.09 7.97 -11.79
CA CYS A 145 -11.80 7.90 -10.37
C CYS A 145 -11.18 6.55 -9.93
N ASN A 146 -10.57 5.81 -10.84
CA ASN A 146 -9.77 4.63 -10.48
C ASN A 146 -8.35 5.07 -10.11
N PHE A 147 -7.77 4.42 -9.10
CA PHE A 147 -6.37 4.63 -8.76
C PHE A 147 -5.47 4.12 -9.89
N ILE A 148 -4.51 4.95 -10.31
CA ILE A 148 -3.47 4.58 -11.28
C ILE A 148 -2.08 4.55 -10.64
N TYR A 149 -1.91 5.27 -9.54
CA TYR A 149 -0.67 5.25 -8.76
C TYR A 149 -0.94 5.62 -7.30
N ILE A 150 -0.29 4.91 -6.39
CA ILE A 150 -0.36 5.17 -4.95
C ILE A 150 1.06 5.20 -4.40
N ASN A 151 1.38 6.20 -3.58
CA ASN A 151 2.65 6.31 -2.89
C ASN A 151 2.46 6.75 -1.45
N GLU A 152 3.19 6.10 -0.55
CA GLU A 152 3.26 6.48 0.86
C GLU A 152 4.46 7.39 1.06
N VAL A 153 4.21 8.68 1.30
CA VAL A 153 5.25 9.66 1.62
C VAL A 153 5.27 9.87 3.13
N ALA A 154 6.24 9.24 3.77
CA ALA A 154 6.43 9.27 5.22
C ALA A 154 6.92 10.61 5.79
N VAL A 155 7.16 11.66 4.98
CA VAL A 155 8.02 12.78 5.42
C VAL A 155 7.44 14.16 5.15
N GLY A 156 7.29 14.94 6.24
CA GLY A 156 7.00 16.37 6.26
C GLY A 156 8.17 17.29 5.85
N ARG A 157 8.93 16.93 4.81
CA ARG A 157 9.83 17.85 4.08
C ARG A 157 9.88 17.45 2.60
N PRO A 158 9.27 18.21 1.69
CA PRO A 158 9.18 17.83 0.27
C PRO A 158 10.52 17.74 -0.49
N TYR A 159 11.64 18.19 0.06
CA TYR A 159 12.94 18.12 -0.60
C TYR A 159 14.08 17.94 0.41
N SER A 160 14.44 16.70 0.72
CA SER A 160 15.80 16.39 1.19
C SER A 160 16.37 15.31 0.26
N SER A 161 17.47 15.68 -0.39
CA SER A 161 18.16 15.02 -1.51
C SER A 161 18.74 13.62 -1.21
N LYS A 162 18.28 12.91 -0.17
CA LYS A 162 18.95 11.69 0.31
C LYS A 162 18.34 10.35 -0.11
N ASN A 163 17.13 10.31 -0.69
CA ASN A 163 16.52 9.06 -1.15
C ASN A 163 16.27 9.05 -2.67
N ARG A 164 17.32 9.24 -3.48
CA ARG A 164 17.27 8.84 -4.89
C ARG A 164 17.48 7.33 -4.97
N GLN A 165 16.45 6.59 -5.36
CA GLN A 165 16.67 5.32 -6.05
C GLN A 165 17.49 5.62 -7.33
N PRO A 166 18.53 4.84 -7.66
CA PRO A 166 19.39 5.14 -8.80
C PRO A 166 18.64 4.85 -10.11
N MET A 167 18.10 5.90 -10.73
CA MET A 167 17.77 5.91 -12.15
C MET A 167 19.08 5.82 -12.95
N GLY A 168 19.23 4.73 -13.70
CA GLY A 168 20.44 4.40 -14.44
C GLY A 168 20.94 5.54 -15.34
N LYS A 169 22.22 5.89 -15.19
CA LYS A 169 22.94 6.70 -16.16
C LYS A 169 24.34 6.12 -16.38
N LYS A 170 24.48 5.28 -17.42
CA LYS A 170 25.77 5.12 -18.12
C LYS A 170 25.84 6.24 -19.16
N GLY A 171 26.80 7.13 -18.99
CA GLY A 171 27.06 8.24 -19.89
C GLY A 171 28.37 8.88 -19.52
N SER A 172 29.46 8.28 -20.00
CA SER A 172 30.84 8.76 -19.86
C SER A 172 30.96 10.21 -20.30
N ARG A 173 31.58 11.07 -19.48
CA ARG A 173 32.20 12.30 -19.97
C ARG A 173 33.60 12.45 -19.39
N VAL A 174 34.52 12.52 -20.34
CA VAL A 174 35.95 12.75 -20.20
C VAL A 174 36.18 14.15 -19.62
N ALA A 175 37.10 14.25 -18.66
CA ALA A 175 37.51 15.49 -18.04
C ALA A 175 38.44 16.28 -18.98
N ALA A 176 38.24 17.59 -19.08
CA ALA A 176 39.22 18.54 -19.59
C ALA A 176 39.46 19.61 -18.49
N PRO A 177 40.72 19.89 -18.12
CA PRO A 177 41.04 20.85 -17.07
C PRO A 177 40.96 22.30 -17.57
N TYR A 178 40.56 23.17 -16.65
CA TYR A 178 40.42 24.62 -16.79
C TYR A 178 41.77 25.33 -17.01
N ARG A 179 41.72 26.41 -17.80
CA ARG A 179 42.50 27.64 -17.55
C ARG A 179 41.58 28.67 -16.96
#